data_AF-A0A4S9A821-F1
#
_entry.id   AF-A0A4S9A821-F1
#
_cell.length_a   1.000
_cell.length_b   1.000
_cell.length_c   1.000
_cell.angle_alpha   90.00
_cell.angle_beta   90.00
_cell.angle_gamma   90.00
#
_symmetry.space_group_name_H-M   'P 1'
#
loop_
_entity.id
_entity.type
_entity.pdbx_description
1 polymer ?
#
loop_
_entity_poly.entity_id
_entity_poly.type
_entity_poly.pdbx_seq_one_letter_code
_entity_poly.pdbx_strand_id
1 'polypeptide(L)'
;MGGHAFPDLNVPRMEPQIYEKVKHAALKVLSRRYANVVSMSEAPEKADYGDVDLLIELPSSTPFHAQQVAIDLGAERCKENNPTYCFAIPLNDATTKSKVFAQVDVQRCLPGDLQWTLFLLGHGDLSSILGTFNYGYGFTMKNDGFFVRIKEQEARNWSASQVFLSKDLALVVQFMELDKHKFDQGFDSVQGLFEWATKSRLFNRKLVEKRKDSSEMRGRMEKRPMFRRFVLEYLPSLPDVDDDKIKTRDSLTRAALAFFGKEDEFNTRRAKVLLDNADDHAWDIIRTTVLMPLAQLEAKRLNEVVRALKRFVAFKDGRPYMCDEPEMNDENQARFAQAVNEADEVKPSVREWILSNWEEVKARERQRAKASRRAAGQAG
;
A
#
# COMPACT_ATOMS: atom_id res chain seq x y z
N MET A 1 0.32 -5.49 20.08
CA MET A 1 -0.41 -6.30 21.08
C MET A 1 -1.06 -7.44 20.32
N GLY A 2 -0.43 -8.62 20.35
CA GLY A 2 -0.98 -9.89 19.85
C GLY A 2 -1.60 -10.72 21.00
N GLY A 3 -2.11 -11.91 20.71
CA GLY A 3 -2.70 -12.80 21.72
C GLY A 3 -4.22 -12.64 21.97
N HIS A 4 -4.97 -12.11 21.00
CA HIS A 4 -6.42 -11.86 21.14
C HIS A 4 -7.29 -12.70 20.21
N ALA A 5 -6.76 -13.78 19.63
CA ALA A 5 -7.51 -14.59 18.67
C ALA A 5 -8.70 -15.33 19.29
N PHE A 6 -8.61 -15.63 20.60
CA PHE A 6 -9.57 -16.45 21.36
C PHE A 6 -10.13 -15.70 22.59
N PRO A 7 -11.09 -14.78 22.40
CA PRO A 7 -11.63 -13.98 23.51
C PRO A 7 -12.38 -14.81 24.56
N ASP A 8 -12.88 -15.99 24.20
CA ASP A 8 -13.65 -16.86 25.08
C ASP A 8 -12.76 -17.84 25.88
N LEU A 9 -11.44 -17.81 25.69
CA LEU A 9 -10.48 -18.65 26.39
C LEU A 9 -9.60 -17.83 27.34
N ASN A 10 -9.11 -18.48 28.39
CA ASN A 10 -8.09 -17.89 29.26
C ASN A 10 -6.69 -18.02 28.60
N VAL A 11 -6.29 -16.98 27.87
CA VAL A 11 -4.99 -16.85 27.19
C VAL A 11 -4.19 -15.71 27.83
N PRO A 12 -3.55 -15.93 28.99
CA PRO A 12 -2.78 -14.88 29.66
C PRO A 12 -1.50 -14.56 28.90
N ARG A 13 -0.92 -13.39 29.17
CA ARG A 13 0.45 -13.08 28.75
C ARG A 13 1.41 -14.10 29.36
N MET A 14 2.36 -14.58 28.56
CA MET A 14 3.36 -15.57 28.94
C MET A 14 4.64 -14.87 29.43
N GLU A 15 5.18 -15.37 30.54
CA GLU A 15 6.55 -15.07 30.96
C GLU A 15 7.57 -15.65 29.97
N PRO A 16 8.78 -15.08 29.87
CA PRO A 16 9.79 -15.50 28.89
C PRO A 16 10.06 -17.00 28.87
N GLN A 17 10.12 -17.65 30.04
CA GLN A 17 10.39 -19.09 30.13
C GLN A 17 9.26 -19.94 29.55
N ILE A 18 7.99 -19.52 29.74
CA ILE A 18 6.82 -20.21 29.19
C ILE A 18 6.78 -20.00 27.68
N TYR A 19 6.94 -18.75 27.24
CA TYR A 19 6.99 -18.39 25.82
C TYR A 19 8.06 -19.20 25.07
N GLU A 20 9.29 -19.27 25.59
CA GLU A 20 10.37 -20.03 24.98
C GLU A 20 10.04 -21.53 24.89
N LYS A 21 9.44 -22.11 25.94
CA LYS A 21 9.01 -23.52 25.91
C LYS A 21 7.96 -23.78 24.83
N VAL A 22 6.93 -22.94 24.74
CA VAL A 22 5.85 -23.06 23.74
C VAL A 22 6.42 -22.90 22.34
N LYS A 23 7.26 -21.88 22.11
CA LYS A 23 7.93 -21.62 20.84
C LYS A 23 8.77 -22.80 20.38
N HIS A 24 9.63 -23.35 21.25
CA HIS A 24 10.47 -24.50 20.91
C HIS A 24 9.64 -25.75 20.60
N ALA A 25 8.57 -26.01 21.37
CA ALA A 25 7.68 -27.13 21.12
C ALA A 25 6.96 -27.00 19.77
N ALA A 26 6.39 -25.83 19.48
CA ALA A 26 5.68 -25.56 18.23
C ALA A 26 6.62 -25.62 17.01
N LEU A 27 7.82 -25.01 17.09
CA LEU A 27 8.85 -25.13 16.05
C LEU A 27 9.18 -26.59 15.76
N LYS A 28 9.48 -27.38 16.80
CA LYS A 28 9.83 -28.81 16.67
C LYS A 28 8.73 -29.62 15.97
N VAL A 29 7.46 -29.30 16.24
CA VAL A 29 6.32 -29.95 15.59
C VAL A 29 6.22 -29.54 14.13
N LEU A 30 6.22 -28.24 13.85
CA LEU A 30 6.02 -27.71 12.49
C LEU A 30 7.17 -28.04 11.55
N SER A 31 8.42 -28.08 12.04
CA SER A 31 9.60 -28.45 11.24
C SER A 31 9.56 -29.90 10.73
N ARG A 32 8.67 -30.76 11.24
CA ARG A 32 8.44 -32.11 10.68
C ARG A 32 7.59 -32.08 9.42
N ARG A 33 6.82 -31.00 9.20
CA ARG A 33 5.86 -30.87 8.09
C ARG A 33 6.32 -29.90 7.02
N TYR A 34 7.03 -28.85 7.41
CA TYR A 34 7.43 -27.76 6.52
C TYR A 34 8.95 -27.61 6.53
N ALA A 35 9.53 -27.44 5.34
CA ALA A 35 10.98 -27.31 5.18
C ALA A 35 11.52 -26.05 5.86
N ASN A 36 10.80 -24.92 5.71
CA ASN A 36 11.18 -23.63 6.26
C ASN A 36 10.13 -23.19 7.27
N VAL A 37 10.50 -23.30 8.55
CA VAL A 37 9.73 -22.79 9.69
C VAL A 37 10.67 -21.93 10.51
N VAL A 38 10.28 -20.70 10.77
CA VAL A 38 11.06 -19.76 11.57
C VAL A 38 10.16 -19.06 12.58
N SER A 39 10.72 -18.66 13.71
CA SER A 39 10.06 -17.73 14.62
C SER A 39 10.32 -16.31 14.13
N MET A 40 9.31 -15.46 14.19
CA MET A 40 9.51 -14.03 13.98
C MET A 40 10.26 -13.44 15.18
N SER A 41 11.18 -12.51 14.92
CA SER A 41 11.90 -11.81 15.98
C SER A 41 10.94 -10.90 16.75
N GLU A 42 11.00 -10.97 18.07
CA GLU A 42 10.20 -10.12 18.95
C GLU A 42 10.78 -8.71 19.04
N ALA A 43 9.98 -7.78 19.57
CA ALA A 43 10.53 -6.52 20.06
C ALA A 43 11.56 -6.79 21.18
N PRO A 44 12.71 -6.11 21.19
CA PRO A 44 13.66 -6.21 22.30
C PRO A 44 13.01 -5.82 23.64
N GLU A 45 13.56 -6.32 24.75
CA GLU A 45 13.15 -5.97 26.13
C GLU A 45 11.69 -6.33 26.50
N LYS A 46 10.99 -7.18 25.74
CA LYS A 46 9.65 -7.63 26.13
C LYS A 46 9.70 -8.42 27.44
N ALA A 47 8.98 -7.91 28.45
CA ALA A 47 8.81 -8.58 29.73
C ALA A 47 7.83 -9.76 29.67
N ASP A 48 6.87 -9.71 28.74
CA ASP A 48 5.87 -10.75 28.52
C ASP A 48 5.43 -10.84 27.04
N TYR A 49 4.74 -11.93 26.69
CA TYR A 49 4.36 -12.28 25.32
C TYR A 49 2.89 -12.69 25.24
N GLY A 50 2.18 -12.30 24.17
CA GLY A 50 0.75 -12.63 24.03
C GLY A 50 0.52 -13.92 23.26
N ASP A 51 1.45 -14.21 22.36
CA ASP A 51 1.40 -15.23 21.34
C ASP A 51 2.84 -15.62 20.97
N VAL A 52 2.96 -16.77 20.33
CA VAL A 52 4.17 -17.18 19.59
C VAL A 52 3.89 -16.99 18.10
N ASP A 53 4.67 -16.14 17.47
CA ASP A 53 4.58 -15.82 16.05
C ASP A 53 5.55 -16.67 15.21
N LEU A 54 5.01 -17.61 14.44
CA LEU A 54 5.76 -18.50 13.55
C LEU A 54 5.42 -18.20 12.09
N LEU A 55 6.43 -18.33 11.23
CA LEU A 55 6.32 -18.12 9.79
C LEU A 55 6.73 -19.39 9.07
N ILE A 56 5.90 -19.81 8.11
CA ILE A 56 6.18 -20.94 7.22
C ILE A 56 6.18 -20.49 5.76
N GLU A 57 7.04 -21.12 4.96
CA GLU A 57 6.94 -21.02 3.50
C GLU A 57 6.07 -22.15 2.95
N LEU A 58 5.03 -21.77 2.22
CA LEU A 58 4.13 -22.73 1.58
C LEU A 58 3.62 -22.15 0.25
N PRO A 59 3.75 -22.88 -0.87
CA PRO A 59 3.21 -22.45 -2.16
C PRO A 59 1.71 -22.17 -2.08
N SER A 60 1.22 -21.22 -2.88
CA SER A 60 -0.21 -20.89 -2.93
C SER A 60 -1.08 -22.07 -3.38
N SER A 61 -0.52 -22.94 -4.23
CA SER A 61 -1.16 -24.19 -4.70
C SER A 61 -1.28 -25.26 -3.63
N THR A 62 -0.52 -25.15 -2.53
CA THR A 62 -0.51 -26.15 -1.46
C THR A 62 -1.43 -25.69 -0.33
N PRO A 63 -2.49 -26.47 0.00
CA PRO A 63 -3.39 -26.11 1.09
C PRO A 63 -2.68 -26.21 2.44
N PHE A 64 -2.99 -25.28 3.34
CA PHE A 64 -2.59 -25.38 4.73
C PHE A 64 -3.62 -26.23 5.50
N HIS A 65 -3.20 -27.41 5.95
CA HIS A 65 -4.08 -28.34 6.67
C HIS A 65 -4.19 -27.97 8.16
N ALA A 66 -4.92 -26.88 8.46
CA ALA A 66 -5.01 -26.31 9.81
C ALA A 66 -5.45 -27.33 10.88
N GLN A 67 -6.43 -28.18 10.57
CA GLN A 67 -6.89 -29.21 11.52
C GLN A 67 -5.80 -30.22 11.88
N GLN A 68 -4.99 -30.65 10.91
CA GLN A 68 -3.89 -31.57 11.19
C GLN A 68 -2.79 -30.88 12.00
N VAL A 69 -2.49 -29.62 11.69
CA VAL A 69 -1.55 -28.82 12.48
C VAL A 69 -2.04 -28.63 13.90
N ALA A 70 -3.35 -28.41 14.11
CA ALA A 70 -3.95 -28.33 15.44
C ALA A 70 -3.75 -29.63 16.23
N ILE A 71 -4.00 -30.79 15.61
CA ILE A 71 -3.76 -32.11 16.21
C ILE A 71 -2.28 -32.27 16.59
N ASP A 72 -1.36 -31.96 15.68
CA ASP A 72 0.08 -32.13 15.89
C ASP A 72 0.62 -31.21 17.00
N LEU A 73 0.06 -30.00 17.12
CA LEU A 73 0.39 -29.04 18.18
C LEU A 73 -0.32 -29.34 19.51
N GLY A 74 -1.28 -30.27 19.54
CA GLY A 74 -2.14 -30.50 20.71
C GLY A 74 -3.08 -29.32 21.03
N ALA A 75 -3.46 -28.54 20.02
CA ALA A 75 -4.33 -27.38 20.18
C ALA A 75 -5.80 -27.80 20.36
N GLU A 76 -6.51 -27.16 21.29
CA GLU A 76 -7.95 -27.43 21.54
C GLU A 76 -8.88 -26.53 20.71
N ARG A 77 -8.35 -25.42 20.20
CA ARG A 77 -9.04 -24.51 19.29
C ARG A 77 -8.09 -24.06 18.19
N CYS A 78 -8.66 -23.88 17.00
CA CYS A 78 -7.99 -23.29 15.85
C CYS A 78 -8.91 -22.21 15.28
N LYS A 79 -8.31 -21.10 14.81
CA LYS A 79 -9.01 -20.05 14.08
C LYS A 79 -8.24 -19.73 12.81
N GLU A 80 -8.91 -19.84 11.68
CA GLU A 80 -8.32 -19.57 10.37
C GLU A 80 -8.58 -18.11 9.96
N ASN A 81 -7.52 -17.33 9.76
CA ASN A 81 -7.56 -15.95 9.30
C ASN A 81 -6.50 -15.75 8.20
N ASN A 82 -6.64 -16.45 7.06
CA ASN A 82 -5.65 -16.45 5.97
C ASN A 82 -5.07 -15.04 5.70
N PRO A 83 -3.74 -14.85 5.74
CA PRO A 83 -2.69 -15.87 5.74
C PRO A 83 -2.24 -16.40 7.11
N THR A 84 -2.88 -16.00 8.21
CA THR A 84 -2.50 -16.39 9.58
C THR A 84 -3.49 -17.39 10.17
N TYR A 85 -2.96 -18.38 10.87
CA TYR A 85 -3.72 -19.44 11.53
C TYR A 85 -3.37 -19.47 13.00
N CYS A 86 -4.35 -19.23 13.87
CA CYS A 86 -4.15 -19.14 15.31
C CYS A 86 -4.52 -20.46 15.97
N PHE A 87 -3.74 -20.89 16.97
CA PHE A 87 -3.93 -22.14 17.70
C PHE A 87 -3.88 -21.89 19.21
N ALA A 88 -4.83 -22.44 19.97
CA ALA A 88 -4.83 -22.38 21.43
C ALA A 88 -4.28 -23.70 22.00
N ILE A 89 -3.07 -23.64 22.55
CA ILE A 89 -2.33 -24.79 23.11
C ILE A 89 -2.46 -24.79 24.64
N PRO A 90 -2.99 -25.85 25.28
CA PRO A 90 -3.06 -25.94 26.74
C PRO A 90 -1.66 -25.87 27.38
N LEU A 91 -1.52 -25.07 28.45
CA LEU A 91 -0.26 -24.96 29.22
C LEU A 91 -0.19 -25.90 30.42
N ASN A 92 -1.35 -26.30 30.96
CA ASN A 92 -1.46 -27.12 32.17
C ASN A 92 -2.12 -28.46 31.85
N ASP A 93 -1.80 -29.49 32.63
CA ASP A 93 -2.52 -30.76 32.58
C ASP A 93 -3.99 -30.60 32.97
N ALA A 94 -4.85 -31.44 32.40
CA ALA A 94 -6.33 -31.37 32.46
C ALA A 94 -6.96 -31.46 33.87
N THR A 95 -6.16 -31.44 34.94
CA THR A 95 -6.56 -31.60 36.34
C THR A 95 -6.92 -30.28 37.05
N THR A 96 -6.59 -29.12 36.47
CA THR A 96 -6.97 -27.81 37.02
C THR A 96 -8.36 -27.36 36.56
N LYS A 97 -9.18 -26.80 37.47
CA LYS A 97 -10.57 -26.34 37.21
C LYS A 97 -10.71 -25.27 36.11
N SER A 98 -9.64 -24.55 35.77
CA SER A 98 -9.61 -23.58 34.67
C SER A 98 -8.41 -23.87 33.79
N LYS A 99 -8.63 -24.23 32.53
CA LYS A 99 -7.56 -24.46 31.55
C LYS A 99 -6.97 -23.12 31.13
N VAL A 100 -5.64 -23.07 31.11
CA VAL A 100 -4.86 -21.93 30.63
C VAL A 100 -4.24 -22.31 29.30
N PHE A 101 -4.27 -21.39 28.34
CA PHE A 101 -3.77 -21.63 26.99
C PHE A 101 -2.68 -20.63 26.61
N ALA A 102 -1.76 -21.06 25.74
CA ALA A 102 -0.91 -20.18 24.96
C ALA A 102 -1.47 -20.08 23.54
N GLN A 103 -1.38 -18.88 22.94
CA GLN A 103 -1.68 -18.69 21.53
C GLN A 103 -0.41 -18.92 20.70
N VAL A 104 -0.51 -19.73 19.65
CA VAL A 104 0.51 -19.88 18.61
C VAL A 104 -0.09 -19.46 17.29
N ASP A 105 0.50 -18.45 16.67
CA ASP A 105 0.09 -17.93 15.37
C ASP A 105 1.07 -18.43 14.31
N VAL A 106 0.54 -19.11 13.30
CA VAL A 106 1.29 -19.61 12.15
C VAL A 106 0.88 -18.81 10.94
N GLN A 107 1.77 -17.93 10.49
CA GLN A 107 1.58 -17.17 9.27
C GLN A 107 2.21 -17.91 8.08
N ARG A 108 1.49 -17.91 6.96
CA ARG A 108 2.00 -18.39 5.68
C ARG A 108 2.62 -17.26 4.87
N CYS A 109 3.80 -17.49 4.30
CA CYS A 109 4.34 -16.71 3.18
C CYS A 109 4.63 -17.60 1.97
N LEU A 110 4.77 -16.98 0.80
CA LEU A 110 5.13 -17.69 -0.42
C LEU A 110 6.62 -18.04 -0.40
N PRO A 111 7.04 -19.13 -1.08
CA PRO A 111 8.46 -19.43 -1.24
C PRO A 111 9.22 -18.25 -1.84
N GLY A 112 10.32 -17.84 -1.20
CA GLY A 112 11.12 -16.68 -1.56
C GLY A 112 10.76 -15.39 -0.80
N ASP A 113 9.63 -15.36 -0.11
CA ASP A 113 9.16 -14.17 0.63
C ASP A 113 9.56 -14.18 2.12
N LEU A 114 10.26 -15.23 2.58
CA LEU A 114 10.57 -15.42 3.99
C LEU A 114 11.26 -14.21 4.62
N GLN A 115 12.40 -13.80 4.05
CA GLN A 115 13.21 -12.69 4.55
C GLN A 115 12.45 -11.36 4.53
N TRP A 116 11.71 -11.11 3.44
CA TRP A 116 10.89 -9.90 3.32
C TRP A 116 9.79 -9.87 4.38
N THR A 117 9.12 -11.00 4.60
CA THR A 117 8.05 -11.12 5.59
C THR A 117 8.59 -10.93 7.02
N LEU A 118 9.72 -11.55 7.34
CA LEU A 118 10.43 -11.35 8.61
C LEU A 118 10.79 -9.88 8.83
N PHE A 119 11.23 -9.17 7.80
CA PHE A 119 11.54 -7.74 7.88
C PHE A 119 10.31 -6.88 8.17
N LEU A 120 9.14 -7.21 7.60
CA LEU A 120 7.92 -6.45 7.81
C LEU A 120 7.28 -6.68 9.18
N LEU A 121 7.32 -7.92 9.67
CA LEU A 121 6.53 -8.36 10.82
C LEU A 121 7.38 -8.54 12.08
N GLY A 122 8.68 -8.78 11.92
CA GLY A 122 9.61 -8.90 13.03
C GLY A 122 9.92 -7.56 13.71
N HIS A 123 10.53 -7.67 14.88
CA HIS A 123 11.02 -6.56 15.69
C HIS A 123 9.93 -5.53 16.08
N GLY A 124 8.69 -6.01 16.26
CA GLY A 124 7.57 -5.22 16.76
C GLY A 124 7.13 -4.10 15.81
N ASP A 125 7.40 -2.85 16.18
CA ASP A 125 6.94 -1.68 15.42
C ASP A 125 7.98 -1.14 14.41
N LEU A 126 9.10 -1.83 14.19
CA LEU A 126 10.20 -1.38 13.32
C LEU A 126 9.71 -0.98 11.92
N SER A 127 8.92 -1.83 11.27
CA SER A 127 8.39 -1.55 9.92
C SER A 127 7.47 -0.32 9.90
N SER A 128 6.75 -0.05 10.99
CA SER A 128 5.91 1.14 11.13
C SER A 128 6.74 2.42 11.33
N ILE A 129 7.86 2.31 12.04
CA ILE A 129 8.84 3.39 12.20
C ILE A 129 9.46 3.72 10.83
N LEU A 130 10.04 2.73 10.14
CA LEU A 130 10.60 2.91 8.79
C LEU A 130 9.56 3.42 7.79
N GLY A 131 8.33 2.91 7.85
CA GLY A 131 7.22 3.38 7.01
C GLY A 131 6.93 4.88 7.18
N THR A 132 7.17 5.43 8.37
CA THR A 132 7.05 6.87 8.62
C THR A 132 8.16 7.64 7.88
N PHE A 133 9.39 7.14 7.84
CA PHE A 133 10.47 7.78 7.09
C PHE A 133 10.18 7.76 5.59
N ASN A 134 9.79 6.58 5.10
CA ASN A 134 9.52 6.29 3.70
C ASN A 134 8.39 7.17 3.12
N TYR A 135 7.30 7.34 3.87
CA TYR A 135 6.07 7.95 3.36
C TYR A 135 6.28 9.39 2.86
N GLY A 136 7.12 10.18 3.54
CA GLY A 136 7.34 11.60 3.18
C GLY A 136 8.00 11.79 1.82
N TYR A 137 8.78 10.80 1.41
CA TYR A 137 9.54 10.84 0.17
C TYR A 137 8.91 10.02 -0.96
N GLY A 138 7.65 9.61 -0.83
CA GLY A 138 6.98 8.86 -1.88
C GLY A 138 7.27 7.36 -1.87
N PHE A 139 7.87 6.80 -0.82
CA PHE A 139 8.14 5.37 -0.74
C PHE A 139 7.10 4.64 0.10
N THR A 140 6.78 3.40 -0.29
CA THR A 140 5.88 2.51 0.45
C THR A 140 6.55 1.15 0.58
N MET A 141 6.41 0.54 1.75
CA MET A 141 6.78 -0.84 1.99
C MET A 141 5.52 -1.64 2.35
N LYS A 142 5.28 -2.75 1.67
CA LYS A 142 4.12 -3.64 1.88
C LYS A 142 4.51 -5.10 1.62
N ASN A 143 3.58 -6.03 1.85
CA ASN A 143 3.82 -7.46 1.64
C ASN A 143 4.36 -7.79 0.24
N ASP A 144 3.99 -7.01 -0.78
CA ASP A 144 4.44 -7.22 -2.17
C ASP A 144 5.82 -6.64 -2.48
N GLY A 145 6.46 -5.92 -1.55
CA GLY A 145 7.78 -5.33 -1.74
C GLY A 145 7.87 -3.85 -1.40
N PHE A 146 8.92 -3.22 -1.91
CA PHE A 146 9.24 -1.81 -1.80
C PHE A 146 8.86 -1.07 -3.09
N PHE A 147 8.24 0.10 -2.96
CA PHE A 147 7.66 0.85 -4.06
C PHE A 147 8.00 2.33 -3.97
N VAL A 148 8.14 2.98 -5.12
CA VAL A 148 8.12 4.45 -5.25
C VAL A 148 6.80 4.89 -5.86
N ARG A 149 6.29 6.04 -5.44
CA ARG A 149 5.00 6.58 -5.91
C ARG A 149 5.20 7.74 -6.88
N ILE A 150 4.48 7.69 -8.01
CA ILE A 150 4.32 8.80 -8.95
C ILE A 150 3.46 9.87 -8.26
N LYS A 151 4.09 10.98 -7.88
CA LYS A 151 3.48 12.07 -7.09
C LYS A 151 2.19 12.58 -7.72
N GLU A 152 2.20 12.73 -9.03
CA GLU A 152 1.08 13.28 -9.81
C GLU A 152 -0.14 12.36 -9.86
N GLN A 153 0.01 11.08 -9.49
CA GLN A 153 -1.10 10.11 -9.49
C GLN A 153 -1.67 9.84 -8.09
N GLU A 154 -0.97 10.20 -7.02
CA GLU A 154 -1.30 9.77 -5.65
C GLU A 154 -2.72 10.17 -5.21
N ALA A 155 -3.10 11.42 -5.47
CA ALA A 155 -4.39 11.98 -5.05
C ALA A 155 -5.58 11.33 -5.77
N ARG A 156 -5.37 10.90 -7.03
CA ARG A 156 -6.41 10.31 -7.88
C ARG A 156 -6.50 8.81 -7.71
N ASN A 157 -5.35 8.12 -7.72
CA ASN A 157 -5.27 6.68 -7.60
C ASN A 157 -3.97 6.27 -6.91
N TRP A 158 -4.04 6.17 -5.59
CA TRP A 158 -2.91 5.78 -4.74
C TRP A 158 -2.32 4.42 -5.12
N SER A 159 -3.16 3.44 -5.47
CA SER A 159 -2.71 2.11 -5.85
C SER A 159 -1.93 2.15 -7.16
N ALA A 160 -2.49 2.80 -8.18
CA ALA A 160 -1.86 2.94 -9.50
C ALA A 160 -0.61 3.83 -9.48
N SER A 161 -0.44 4.70 -8.48
CA SER A 161 0.77 5.53 -8.35
C SER A 161 2.03 4.72 -8.06
N GLN A 162 1.91 3.46 -7.59
CA GLN A 162 3.05 2.67 -7.10
C GLN A 162 3.78 1.96 -8.24
N VAL A 163 5.09 2.22 -8.33
CA VAL A 163 6.05 1.52 -9.18
C VAL A 163 6.87 0.60 -8.29
N PHE A 164 6.90 -0.69 -8.61
CA PHE A 164 7.66 -1.69 -7.86
C PHE A 164 9.16 -1.45 -8.03
N LEU A 165 9.89 -1.42 -6.92
CA LEU A 165 11.35 -1.29 -6.92
C LEU A 165 12.02 -2.64 -6.72
N SER A 166 11.77 -3.28 -5.57
CA SER A 166 12.36 -4.58 -5.24
C SER A 166 11.61 -5.25 -4.08
N LYS A 167 11.74 -6.57 -3.99
CA LYS A 167 11.36 -7.39 -2.82
C LYS A 167 12.58 -8.09 -2.19
N ASP A 168 13.76 -7.87 -2.76
CA ASP A 168 15.03 -8.32 -2.19
C ASP A 168 15.38 -7.44 -1.00
N LEU A 169 15.36 -8.03 0.20
CA LEU A 169 15.66 -7.35 1.45
C LEU A 169 17.06 -6.71 1.43
N ALA A 170 18.06 -7.39 0.87
CA ALA A 170 19.43 -6.88 0.84
C ALA A 170 19.53 -5.60 -0.01
N LEU A 171 18.91 -5.58 -1.19
CA LEU A 171 18.87 -4.39 -2.04
C LEU A 171 18.09 -3.24 -1.39
N VAL A 172 16.96 -3.53 -0.73
CA VAL A 172 16.15 -2.48 -0.09
C VAL A 172 16.87 -1.88 1.12
N VAL A 173 17.46 -2.70 1.97
CA VAL A 173 18.23 -2.26 3.15
C VAL A 173 19.50 -1.51 2.73
N GLN A 174 20.19 -1.97 1.68
CA GLN A 174 21.33 -1.25 1.08
C GLN A 174 20.91 0.13 0.56
N PHE A 175 19.80 0.20 -0.19
CA PHE A 175 19.27 1.47 -0.68
C PHE A 175 18.90 2.40 0.48
N MET A 176 18.36 1.88 1.57
CA MET A 176 18.04 2.65 2.77
C MET A 176 19.29 3.06 3.58
N GLU A 177 20.49 2.63 3.19
CA GLU A 177 21.76 2.81 3.93
C GLU A 177 21.71 2.22 5.34
N LEU A 178 20.98 1.13 5.49
CA LEU A 178 20.84 0.39 6.75
C LEU A 178 21.79 -0.81 6.79
N ASP A 179 22.22 -1.19 7.99
CA ASP A 179 23.14 -2.31 8.19
C ASP A 179 22.35 -3.63 8.21
N LYS A 180 22.40 -4.39 7.10
CA LYS A 180 21.72 -5.68 6.98
C LYS A 180 22.27 -6.71 7.97
N HIS A 181 23.58 -6.71 8.23
CA HIS A 181 24.19 -7.67 9.13
C HIS A 181 23.73 -7.44 10.56
N LYS A 182 23.64 -6.17 11.00
CA LYS A 182 23.06 -5.86 12.31
C LYS A 182 21.58 -6.26 12.40
N PHE A 183 20.81 -6.11 11.32
CA PHE A 183 19.43 -6.60 11.29
C PHE A 183 19.36 -8.12 11.46
N ASP A 184 20.18 -8.88 10.72
CA ASP A 184 20.21 -10.35 10.79
C ASP A 184 20.62 -10.86 12.18
N GLN A 185 21.50 -10.13 12.89
CA GLN A 185 21.89 -10.41 14.28
C GLN A 185 20.81 -10.05 15.31
N GLY A 186 19.87 -9.18 14.95
CA GLY A 186 18.89 -8.61 15.87
C GLY A 186 19.44 -7.50 16.78
N PHE A 187 18.61 -7.11 17.75
CA PHE A 187 18.84 -5.95 18.61
C PHE A 187 18.73 -6.34 20.08
N ASP A 188 19.73 -5.94 20.87
CA ASP A 188 19.78 -6.23 22.31
C ASP A 188 18.85 -5.31 23.12
N SER A 189 18.58 -4.12 22.58
CA SER A 189 17.75 -3.09 23.20
C SER A 189 16.86 -2.41 22.19
N VAL A 190 15.74 -1.85 22.65
CA VAL A 190 14.85 -1.07 21.78
C VAL A 190 15.52 0.24 21.37
N GLN A 191 16.40 0.79 22.22
CA GLN A 191 17.23 1.94 21.85
C GLN A 191 18.16 1.61 20.67
N GLY A 192 18.84 0.46 20.68
CA GLY A 192 19.69 0.03 19.58
C GLY A 192 18.91 -0.20 18.28
N LEU A 193 17.66 -0.66 18.37
CA LEU A 193 16.75 -0.75 17.23
C LEU A 193 16.40 0.64 16.67
N PHE A 194 16.13 1.63 17.53
CA PHE A 194 15.87 3.00 17.09
C PHE A 194 17.09 3.65 16.45
N GLU A 195 18.28 3.48 17.04
CA GLU A 195 19.55 3.95 16.49
C GLU A 195 19.87 3.33 15.12
N TRP A 196 19.54 2.04 14.93
CA TRP A 196 19.65 1.41 13.63
C TRP A 196 18.65 2.03 12.63
N ALA A 197 17.38 2.20 13.02
CA ALA A 197 16.35 2.72 12.13
C ALA A 197 16.65 4.17 11.68
N THR A 198 17.13 5.03 12.58
CA THR A 198 17.43 6.45 12.27
C THR A 198 18.69 6.66 11.45
N LYS A 199 19.54 5.62 11.27
CA LYS A 199 20.62 5.64 10.27
C LYS A 199 20.10 5.57 8.84
N SER A 200 18.82 5.26 8.64
CA SER A 200 18.25 5.23 7.31
C SER A 200 18.45 6.56 6.60
N ARG A 201 18.90 6.54 5.35
CA ARG A 201 19.00 7.76 4.53
C ARG A 201 17.66 8.47 4.27
N LEU A 202 16.54 7.78 4.56
CA LEU A 202 15.18 8.30 4.45
C LEU A 202 14.69 8.91 5.77
N PHE A 203 15.46 8.79 6.84
CA PHE A 203 15.16 9.48 8.09
C PHE A 203 15.39 10.98 7.94
N ASN A 204 14.43 11.76 8.45
CA ASN A 204 14.56 13.19 8.64
C ASN A 204 13.68 13.58 9.82
N ARG A 205 14.29 14.06 10.90
CA ARG A 205 13.58 14.33 12.16
C ARG A 205 12.47 15.35 11.96
N LYS A 206 12.78 16.48 11.32
CA LYS A 206 11.82 17.58 11.07
C LYS A 206 10.58 17.11 10.30
N LEU A 207 10.74 16.23 9.31
CA LEU A 207 9.60 15.69 8.56
C LEU A 207 8.72 14.74 9.38
N VAL A 208 9.31 13.93 10.26
CA VAL A 208 8.56 13.05 11.16
C VAL A 208 7.80 13.88 12.18
N GLU A 209 8.46 14.86 12.82
CA GLU A 209 7.85 15.76 13.79
C GLU A 209 6.72 16.60 13.18
N LYS A 210 6.89 17.13 11.96
CA LYS A 210 5.84 17.88 11.24
C LYS A 210 4.53 17.09 11.07
N ARG A 211 4.60 15.75 11.04
CA ARG A 211 3.42 14.89 10.88
C ARG A 211 2.94 14.24 12.17
N LYS A 212 3.63 14.47 13.29
CA LYS A 212 3.32 13.87 14.60
C LYS A 212 1.86 14.04 14.99
N ASP A 213 1.28 15.21 14.70
CA ASP A 213 -0.09 15.56 15.05
C ASP A 213 -1.13 15.20 13.97
N SER A 214 -0.74 14.46 12.94
CA SER A 214 -1.70 13.91 11.98
C SER A 214 -2.58 12.84 12.66
N SER A 215 -3.84 12.74 12.22
CA SER A 215 -4.77 11.71 12.71
C SER A 215 -4.19 10.30 12.57
N GLU A 216 -3.46 10.09 11.47
CA GLU A 216 -2.77 8.86 11.12
C GLU A 216 -1.70 8.49 12.16
N MET A 217 -0.80 9.41 12.49
CA MET A 217 0.23 9.17 13.52
C MET A 217 -0.38 9.01 14.92
N ARG A 218 -1.42 9.76 15.27
CA ARG A 218 -2.13 9.58 16.56
C ARG A 218 -2.71 8.17 16.69
N GLY A 219 -3.41 7.69 15.66
CA GLY A 219 -3.97 6.34 15.64
C GLY A 219 -2.91 5.24 15.71
N ARG A 220 -1.72 5.46 15.12
CA ARG A 220 -0.58 4.54 15.30
C ARG A 220 -0.07 4.55 16.74
N MET A 221 0.21 5.73 17.30
CA MET A 221 0.74 5.84 18.67
C MET A 221 -0.19 5.25 19.74
N GLU A 222 -1.51 5.27 19.51
CA GLU A 222 -2.48 4.61 20.38
C GLU A 222 -2.32 3.08 20.38
N LYS A 223 -2.14 2.49 19.21
CA LYS A 223 -2.15 1.02 19.01
C LYS A 223 -0.77 0.37 19.14
N ARG A 224 0.30 1.16 19.06
CA ARG A 224 1.68 0.70 18.88
C ARG A 224 2.59 1.30 19.96
N PRO A 225 2.77 0.63 21.10
CA PRO A 225 3.52 1.16 22.23
C PRO A 225 4.98 1.49 21.91
N MET A 226 5.69 0.65 21.13
CA MET A 226 7.07 0.93 20.76
C MET A 226 7.14 2.11 19.78
N PHE A 227 6.22 2.19 18.81
CA PHE A 227 6.11 3.36 17.93
C PHE A 227 5.85 4.65 18.72
N ARG A 228 4.97 4.60 19.73
CA ARG A 228 4.71 5.73 20.63
C ARG A 228 5.97 6.16 21.37
N ARG A 229 6.73 5.19 21.91
CA ARG A 229 8.01 5.44 22.57
C ARG A 229 9.03 6.10 21.64
N PHE A 230 9.11 5.62 20.39
CA PHE A 230 9.96 6.23 19.36
C PHE A 230 9.61 7.71 19.15
N VAL A 231 8.32 8.03 18.97
CA VAL A 231 7.88 9.40 18.63
C VAL A 231 7.91 10.37 19.82
N LEU A 232 7.56 9.90 21.03
CA LEU A 232 7.39 10.77 22.20
C LEU A 232 8.64 10.86 23.08
N GLU A 233 9.52 9.87 23.04
CA GLU A 233 10.69 9.81 23.92
C GLU A 233 12.01 9.83 23.11
N TYR A 234 12.15 8.94 22.13
CA TYR A 234 13.41 8.82 21.39
C TYR A 234 13.67 10.01 20.45
N LEU A 235 12.72 10.40 19.61
CA LEU A 235 12.89 11.54 18.68
C LEU A 235 13.27 12.84 19.40
N PRO A 236 12.59 13.26 20.49
CA PRO A 236 12.98 14.44 21.25
C PRO A 236 14.35 14.33 21.92
N SER A 237 14.83 13.11 22.22
CA SER A 237 16.13 12.90 22.86
C SER A 237 17.31 13.01 21.90
N LEU A 238 17.08 12.99 20.58
CA LEU A 238 18.13 13.18 19.59
C LEU A 238 18.72 14.60 19.70
N PRO A 239 20.02 14.78 19.42
CA PRO A 239 20.59 16.11 19.33
C PRO A 239 19.92 16.93 18.23
N ASP A 240 19.84 18.25 18.41
CA ASP A 240 19.46 19.14 17.32
C ASP A 240 20.60 19.18 16.30
N VAL A 241 20.38 18.55 15.15
CA VAL A 241 21.36 18.52 14.06
C VAL A 241 20.93 19.54 13.02
N ASP A 242 21.73 20.58 12.82
CA ASP A 242 21.52 21.58 11.75
C ASP A 242 21.66 20.98 10.35
N ASP A 243 22.31 19.81 10.23
CA ASP A 243 22.54 19.08 8.98
C ASP A 243 21.36 18.18 8.56
N ASP A 244 20.17 18.42 9.10
CA ASP A 244 18.88 17.93 8.58
C ASP A 244 18.57 18.57 7.21
N LYS A 245 19.53 18.56 6.27
CA LYS A 245 19.32 18.95 4.88
C LYS A 245 18.22 18.07 4.34
N ILE A 246 17.05 18.66 4.14
CA ILE A 246 15.88 17.98 3.62
C ILE A 246 16.22 17.57 2.18
N LYS A 247 16.60 16.30 1.99
CA LYS A 247 16.66 15.71 0.65
C LYS A 247 15.27 15.85 0.05
N THR A 248 15.17 16.27 -1.20
CA THR A 248 13.86 16.41 -1.83
C THR A 248 13.31 15.04 -2.21
N ARG A 249 11.99 14.91 -2.23
CA ARG A 249 11.32 13.73 -2.78
C ARG A 249 11.84 13.38 -4.18
N ASP A 250 12.05 14.39 -5.03
CA ASP A 250 12.49 14.20 -6.41
C ASP A 250 13.94 13.71 -6.50
N SER A 251 14.84 14.18 -5.61
CA SER A 251 16.23 13.68 -5.61
C SER A 251 16.29 12.23 -5.16
N LEU A 252 15.54 11.86 -4.11
CA LEU A 252 15.48 10.47 -3.64
C LEU A 252 14.77 9.54 -4.63
N THR A 253 13.75 10.04 -5.33
CA THR A 253 13.09 9.29 -6.41
C THR A 253 14.09 8.98 -7.52
N ARG A 254 14.83 9.98 -8.04
CA ARG A 254 15.87 9.74 -9.06
C ARG A 254 16.93 8.75 -8.60
N ALA A 255 17.41 8.89 -7.36
CA ALA A 255 18.37 7.95 -6.79
C ALA A 255 17.82 6.51 -6.68
N ALA A 256 16.53 6.35 -6.38
CA ALA A 256 15.87 5.05 -6.35
C ALA A 256 15.77 4.43 -7.74
N LEU A 257 15.28 5.20 -8.71
CA LEU A 257 15.12 4.70 -10.07
C LEU A 257 16.46 4.21 -10.63
N ALA A 258 17.53 5.00 -10.45
CA ALA A 258 18.88 4.60 -10.86
C ALA A 258 19.42 3.38 -10.12
N PHE A 259 19.21 3.31 -8.79
CA PHE A 259 19.68 2.17 -8.00
C PHE A 259 18.96 0.86 -8.37
N PHE A 260 17.66 0.91 -8.65
CA PHE A 260 16.83 -0.26 -8.92
C PHE A 260 16.61 -0.55 -10.42
N GLY A 261 17.11 0.31 -11.32
CA GLY A 261 16.92 0.18 -12.77
C GLY A 261 15.45 0.34 -13.19
N LYS A 262 14.79 1.40 -12.71
CA LYS A 262 13.33 1.62 -12.86
C LYS A 262 12.96 2.91 -13.58
N GLU A 263 13.92 3.63 -14.16
CA GLU A 263 13.68 4.90 -14.86
C GLU A 263 12.64 4.77 -15.97
N ASP A 264 12.82 3.82 -16.89
CA ASP A 264 11.96 3.71 -18.08
C ASP A 264 10.50 3.41 -17.71
N GLU A 265 10.29 2.44 -16.80
CA GLU A 265 8.96 2.09 -16.30
C GLU A 265 8.30 3.29 -15.62
N PHE A 266 9.02 3.97 -14.72
CA PHE A 266 8.51 5.10 -13.98
C PHE A 266 8.19 6.29 -14.90
N ASN A 267 9.12 6.65 -15.79
CA ASN A 267 8.97 7.80 -16.69
C ASN A 267 7.85 7.58 -17.70
N THR A 268 7.72 6.37 -18.25
CA THR A 268 6.62 6.01 -19.16
C THR A 268 5.27 6.15 -18.46
N ARG A 269 5.15 5.57 -17.24
CA ARG A 269 3.91 5.67 -16.45
C ARG A 269 3.61 7.10 -16.04
N ARG A 270 4.61 7.86 -15.59
CA ARG A 270 4.46 9.27 -15.20
C ARG A 270 4.06 10.15 -16.39
N ALA A 271 4.63 9.94 -17.56
CA ALA A 271 4.25 10.66 -18.78
C ALA A 271 2.77 10.45 -19.12
N LYS A 272 2.29 9.20 -19.06
CA LYS A 272 0.86 8.89 -19.22
C LYS A 272 0.00 9.62 -18.19
N VAL A 273 0.38 9.58 -16.91
CA VAL A 273 -0.33 10.27 -15.84
C VAL A 273 -0.41 11.78 -16.06
N LEU A 274 0.69 12.41 -16.50
CA LEU A 274 0.71 13.84 -16.79
C LEU A 274 -0.27 14.20 -17.92
N LEU A 275 -0.32 13.39 -18.99
CA LEU A 275 -1.27 13.57 -20.08
C LEU A 275 -2.71 13.39 -19.59
N ASP A 276 -2.99 12.35 -18.81
CA ASP A 276 -4.33 12.07 -18.28
C ASP A 276 -4.78 13.17 -17.31
N ASN A 277 -3.89 13.69 -16.47
CA ASN A 277 -4.19 14.79 -15.55
C ASN A 277 -4.46 16.10 -16.29
N ALA A 278 -3.68 16.40 -17.33
CA ALA A 278 -3.91 17.59 -18.17
C ALA A 278 -5.25 17.51 -18.90
N ASP A 279 -5.63 16.31 -19.37
CA ASP A 279 -6.92 16.09 -20.01
C ASP A 279 -8.08 16.23 -19.03
N ASP A 280 -7.97 15.64 -17.84
CA ASP A 280 -9.01 15.77 -16.80
C ASP A 280 -9.20 17.21 -16.34
N HIS A 281 -8.10 17.96 -16.18
CA HIS A 281 -8.15 19.39 -15.88
C HIS A 281 -8.85 20.18 -16.97
N ALA A 282 -8.51 19.93 -18.24
CA ALA A 282 -9.19 20.57 -19.37
C ALA A 282 -10.68 20.22 -19.41
N TRP A 283 -11.06 18.98 -19.07
CA TRP A 283 -12.46 18.59 -18.99
C TRP A 283 -13.21 19.26 -17.85
N ASP A 284 -12.58 19.48 -16.70
CA ASP A 284 -13.18 20.25 -15.62
C ASP A 284 -13.48 21.68 -16.06
N ILE A 285 -12.53 22.33 -16.74
CA ILE A 285 -12.69 23.68 -17.29
C ILE A 285 -13.79 23.73 -18.37
N ILE A 286 -13.76 22.83 -19.36
CA ILE A 286 -14.78 22.78 -20.43
C ILE A 286 -16.16 22.56 -19.82
N ARG A 287 -16.25 21.63 -18.86
CA ARG A 287 -17.50 21.30 -18.19
C ARG A 287 -18.05 22.51 -17.44
N THR A 288 -17.23 23.19 -16.64
CA THR A 288 -17.65 24.26 -15.74
C THR A 288 -17.86 25.60 -16.46
N THR A 289 -17.06 25.92 -17.47
CA THR A 289 -17.05 27.24 -18.13
C THR A 289 -17.79 27.30 -19.47
N VAL A 290 -18.00 26.16 -20.13
CA VAL A 290 -18.67 26.08 -21.43
C VAL A 290 -19.99 25.34 -21.33
N LEU A 291 -20.00 24.13 -20.77
CA LEU A 291 -21.19 23.28 -20.79
C LEU A 291 -22.19 23.60 -19.67
N MET A 292 -21.75 23.82 -18.43
CA MET A 292 -22.66 24.14 -17.31
C MET A 292 -23.47 25.43 -17.49
N PRO A 293 -22.93 26.51 -18.08
CA PRO A 293 -23.72 27.72 -18.36
C PRO A 293 -24.84 27.53 -19.39
N LEU A 294 -24.85 26.42 -20.14
CA LEU A 294 -25.97 26.09 -21.02
C LEU A 294 -27.17 25.72 -20.14
N ALA A 295 -28.08 26.69 -19.94
CA ALA A 295 -29.26 26.59 -19.05
C ALA A 295 -30.19 25.39 -19.33
N GLN A 296 -29.96 24.63 -20.41
CA GLN A 296 -30.72 23.46 -20.84
C GLN A 296 -30.11 22.12 -20.38
N LEU A 297 -28.92 22.13 -19.78
CA LEU A 297 -28.19 20.91 -19.40
C LEU A 297 -28.36 20.55 -17.92
N GLU A 298 -29.26 19.60 -17.67
CA GLU A 298 -29.32 18.88 -16.39
C GLU A 298 -28.06 18.01 -16.21
N ALA A 299 -27.67 17.72 -14.95
CA ALA A 299 -26.44 16.99 -14.62
C ALA A 299 -26.26 15.66 -15.39
N LYS A 300 -27.35 14.89 -15.58
CA LYS A 300 -27.32 13.63 -16.33
C LYS A 300 -27.04 13.86 -17.82
N ARG A 301 -27.57 14.94 -18.40
CA ARG A 301 -27.35 15.32 -19.80
C ARG A 301 -25.95 15.88 -20.00
N LEU A 302 -25.41 16.61 -19.03
CA LEU A 302 -24.04 17.10 -19.04
C LEU A 302 -23.02 15.96 -19.18
N ASN A 303 -23.16 14.91 -18.37
CA ASN A 303 -22.28 13.73 -18.44
C ASN A 303 -22.40 12.99 -19.79
N GLU A 304 -23.60 12.98 -20.37
CA GLU A 304 -23.84 12.41 -21.70
C GLU A 304 -23.13 13.22 -22.79
N VAL A 305 -23.19 14.56 -22.73
CA VAL A 305 -22.49 15.44 -23.67
C VAL A 305 -20.98 15.30 -23.55
N VAL A 306 -20.43 15.30 -22.33
CA VAL A 306 -18.98 15.09 -22.10
C VAL A 306 -18.53 13.76 -22.72
N ARG A 307 -19.27 12.67 -22.48
CA ARG A 307 -18.96 11.37 -23.05
C ARG A 307 -19.04 11.37 -24.58
N ALA A 308 -20.03 12.02 -25.14
CA ALA A 308 -20.20 12.12 -26.59
C ALA A 308 -19.05 12.91 -27.22
N LEU A 309 -18.65 14.05 -26.61
CA LEU A 309 -17.51 14.84 -27.07
C LEU A 309 -16.20 14.04 -27.01
N LYS A 310 -15.96 13.28 -25.92
CA LYS A 310 -14.78 12.41 -25.81
C LYS A 310 -14.70 11.35 -26.94
N ARG A 311 -15.84 10.83 -27.40
CA ARG A 311 -15.92 9.72 -28.36
C ARG A 311 -15.95 10.16 -29.82
N PHE A 312 -16.64 11.25 -30.12
CA PHE A 312 -16.94 11.67 -31.49
C PHE A 312 -16.16 12.90 -31.94
N VAL A 313 -15.23 13.43 -31.14
CA VAL A 313 -14.48 14.62 -31.51
C VAL A 313 -13.00 14.29 -31.59
N ALA A 314 -12.39 14.72 -32.70
CA ALA A 314 -10.95 14.69 -32.91
C ALA A 314 -10.44 16.09 -33.25
N PHE A 315 -9.12 16.28 -33.25
CA PHE A 315 -8.47 17.56 -33.56
C PHE A 315 -7.62 17.44 -34.82
N LYS A 316 -7.72 18.45 -35.68
CA LYS A 316 -6.83 18.66 -36.82
C LYS A 316 -6.32 20.09 -36.77
N ASP A 317 -5.00 20.27 -36.73
CA ASP A 317 -4.35 21.59 -36.62
C ASP A 317 -4.90 22.44 -35.45
N GLY A 318 -5.16 21.78 -34.32
CA GLY A 318 -5.71 22.41 -33.11
C GLY A 318 -7.19 22.80 -33.19
N ARG A 319 -7.90 22.45 -34.28
CA ARG A 319 -9.34 22.68 -34.44
C ARG A 319 -10.13 21.39 -34.27
N PRO A 320 -11.22 21.40 -33.48
CA PRO A 320 -12.06 20.23 -33.31
C PRO A 320 -12.87 19.96 -34.57
N TYR A 321 -13.08 18.68 -34.88
CA TYR A 321 -14.01 18.21 -35.89
C TYR A 321 -14.74 16.95 -35.42
N MET A 322 -15.93 16.70 -35.97
CA MET A 322 -16.75 15.56 -35.60
C MET A 322 -16.39 14.33 -36.43
N CYS A 323 -16.22 13.20 -35.77
CA CYS A 323 -16.02 11.89 -36.37
C CYS A 323 -17.37 11.21 -36.63
N ASP A 324 -17.41 10.33 -37.63
CA ASP A 324 -18.60 9.54 -37.96
C ASP A 324 -18.77 8.34 -37.03
N GLU A 325 -17.67 7.67 -36.69
CA GLU A 325 -17.64 6.56 -35.73
C GLU A 325 -17.07 7.01 -34.38
N PRO A 326 -17.57 6.47 -33.26
CA PRO A 326 -17.03 6.77 -31.94
C PRO A 326 -15.71 6.03 -31.69
N GLU A 327 -14.74 6.72 -31.12
CA GLU A 327 -13.57 6.06 -30.53
C GLU A 327 -13.93 5.50 -29.14
N MET A 328 -14.11 4.18 -29.10
CA MET A 328 -14.56 3.45 -27.92
C MET A 328 -13.43 3.12 -26.96
N ASN A 329 -12.18 3.16 -27.43
CA ASN A 329 -11.00 3.02 -26.59
C ASN A 329 -10.61 4.40 -26.03
N ASP A 330 -10.76 4.57 -24.73
CA ASP A 330 -10.42 5.82 -24.03
C ASP A 330 -8.94 6.23 -24.23
N GLU A 331 -8.04 5.30 -24.54
CA GLU A 331 -6.63 5.61 -24.83
C GLU A 331 -6.41 6.29 -26.19
N ASN A 332 -7.30 6.03 -27.15
CA ASN A 332 -7.26 6.57 -28.51
C ASN A 332 -8.12 7.83 -28.67
N GLN A 333 -8.99 8.12 -27.69
CA GLN A 333 -9.81 9.33 -27.71
C GLN A 333 -8.94 10.59 -27.74
N ALA A 334 -9.47 11.62 -28.39
CA ALA A 334 -8.72 12.85 -28.58
C ALA A 334 -8.43 13.54 -27.23
N ARG A 335 -7.23 14.12 -27.12
CA ARG A 335 -6.82 14.86 -25.93
C ARG A 335 -7.27 16.31 -26.02
N PHE A 336 -8.16 16.69 -25.11
CA PHE A 336 -8.70 18.04 -24.94
C PHE A 336 -7.80 18.93 -24.08
N ALA A 337 -6.72 18.41 -23.50
CA ALA A 337 -5.68 19.25 -22.89
C ALA A 337 -5.22 20.40 -23.83
N GLN A 338 -5.13 20.15 -25.14
CA GLN A 338 -4.77 21.17 -26.13
C GLN A 338 -5.84 22.26 -26.35
N ALA A 339 -7.06 22.07 -25.85
CA ALA A 339 -8.18 22.99 -26.01
C ALA A 339 -8.20 24.10 -24.96
N VAL A 340 -7.38 24.00 -23.92
CA VAL A 340 -7.30 24.96 -22.81
C VAL A 340 -5.93 25.64 -22.84
N ASN A 341 -5.89 26.94 -22.54
CA ASN A 341 -4.65 27.71 -22.47
C ASN A 341 -4.09 27.73 -21.02
N GLU A 342 -2.91 28.34 -20.82
CA GLU A 342 -2.27 28.44 -19.50
C GLU A 342 -3.07 29.30 -18.50
N ALA A 343 -4.03 30.09 -18.96
CA ALA A 343 -4.93 30.91 -18.13
C ALA A 343 -6.21 30.15 -17.74
N ASP A 344 -6.26 28.83 -17.96
CA ASP A 344 -7.42 27.98 -17.71
C ASP A 344 -8.67 28.39 -18.50
N GLU A 345 -8.46 28.95 -19.70
CA GLU A 345 -9.54 29.32 -20.62
C GLU A 345 -9.62 28.36 -21.81
N VAL A 346 -10.83 27.97 -22.16
CA VAL A 346 -11.08 27.21 -23.41
C VAL A 346 -10.81 28.13 -24.60
N LYS A 347 -9.91 27.69 -25.50
CA LYS A 347 -9.55 28.41 -26.72
C LYS A 347 -10.83 28.84 -27.48
N PRO A 348 -10.94 30.09 -27.96
CA PRO A 348 -12.16 30.60 -28.59
C PRO A 348 -12.70 29.71 -29.70
N SER A 349 -11.81 29.23 -30.59
CA SER A 349 -12.18 28.34 -31.69
C SER A 349 -12.80 27.01 -31.22
N VAL A 350 -12.33 26.47 -30.10
CA VAL A 350 -12.89 25.24 -29.52
C VAL A 350 -14.20 25.54 -28.80
N ARG A 351 -14.25 26.63 -28.04
CA ARG A 351 -15.46 27.08 -27.32
C ARG A 351 -16.63 27.28 -28.28
N GLU A 352 -16.42 28.07 -29.34
CA GLU A 352 -17.43 28.33 -30.38
C GLU A 352 -17.88 27.03 -31.04
N TRP A 353 -16.93 26.15 -31.40
CA TRP A 353 -17.28 24.88 -32.02
C TRP A 353 -18.13 24.00 -31.09
N ILE A 354 -17.77 23.87 -29.81
CA ILE A 354 -18.56 23.09 -28.84
C ILE A 354 -19.98 23.65 -28.74
N LEU A 355 -20.12 24.98 -28.60
CA LEU A 355 -21.42 25.64 -28.49
C LEU A 355 -22.29 25.41 -29.73
N SER A 356 -21.70 25.35 -30.91
CA SER A 356 -22.43 25.09 -32.17
C SER A 356 -22.73 23.60 -32.43
N ASN A 357 -21.99 22.66 -31.86
CA ASN A 357 -22.04 21.25 -32.28
C ASN A 357 -22.44 20.24 -31.18
N TRP A 358 -22.51 20.64 -29.90
CA TRP A 358 -22.72 19.71 -28.80
C TRP A 358 -24.03 18.90 -28.90
N GLU A 359 -25.09 19.48 -29.51
CA GLU A 359 -26.38 18.79 -29.68
C GLU A 359 -26.30 17.64 -30.68
N GLU A 360 -25.61 17.85 -31.80
CA GLU A 360 -25.40 16.83 -32.83
C GLU A 360 -24.50 15.72 -32.29
N VAL A 361 -23.39 16.08 -31.63
CA VAL A 361 -22.48 15.10 -31.01
C VAL A 361 -23.24 14.21 -30.01
N LYS A 362 -24.08 14.82 -29.16
CA LYS A 362 -24.96 14.11 -28.23
C LYS A 362 -25.96 13.20 -28.97
N ALA A 363 -26.53 13.66 -30.09
CA ALA A 363 -27.47 12.87 -30.88
C ALA A 363 -26.80 11.61 -31.47
N ARG A 364 -25.55 11.72 -31.96
CA ARG A 364 -24.77 10.56 -32.46
C ARG A 364 -24.53 9.52 -31.36
N GLU A 365 -24.14 9.95 -30.16
CA GLU A 365 -23.96 9.05 -29.00
C GLU A 365 -25.27 8.32 -28.63
N ARG A 366 -26.41 9.01 -28.67
CA ARG A 366 -27.73 8.39 -28.43
C ARG A 366 -28.12 7.39 -29.51
N GLN A 367 -27.90 7.73 -30.78
CA GLN A 367 -28.18 6.83 -31.90
C GLN A 367 -27.36 5.54 -31.78
N ARG A 368 -26.06 5.67 -31.50
CA ARG A 368 -25.18 4.54 -31.27
C ARG A 368 -25.63 3.69 -30.09
N ALA A 369 -25.92 4.29 -28.94
CA ALA A 369 -26.39 3.56 -27.76
C ALA A 369 -27.69 2.79 -28.04
N LYS A 370 -28.61 3.36 -28.84
CA LYS A 370 -29.84 2.70 -29.27
C LYS A 370 -29.55 1.52 -30.22
N ALA A 371 -28.65 1.69 -31.18
CA ALA A 371 -28.22 0.63 -32.09
C ALA A 371 -27.58 -0.55 -31.33
N SER A 372 -26.67 -0.26 -30.40
CA SER A 372 -26.02 -1.29 -29.56
C SER A 372 -27.02 -2.10 -28.74
N ARG A 373 -28.03 -1.46 -28.14
CA ARG A 373 -29.08 -2.15 -27.36
C ARG A 373 -29.96 -3.05 -28.24
N ARG A 374 -30.27 -2.62 -29.46
CA ARG A 374 -31.03 -3.43 -30.43
C ARG A 374 -30.26 -4.67 -30.85
N ALA A 375 -28.97 -4.53 -31.12
CA ALA A 375 -28.11 -5.66 -31.46
C ALA A 375 -27.98 -6.66 -30.29
N ALA A 376 -27.82 -6.18 -29.05
CA ALA A 376 -27.73 -7.04 -27.87
C ALA A 376 -29.05 -7.78 -27.57
N GLY A 377 -30.20 -7.15 -27.78
CA GLY A 377 -31.52 -7.79 -27.60
C GLY A 377 -31.95 -8.73 -28.74
N GLN A 378 -31.18 -8.81 -29.83
CA GLN A 378 -31.38 -9.78 -30.92
C GLN A 378 -30.42 -10.98 -30.82
N ALA A 379 -29.40 -10.89 -29.95
CA ALA A 379 -28.37 -11.91 -29.77
C ALA A 379 -28.56 -12.76 -28.49
N GLY A 380 -29.60 -12.49 -27.70
CA GLY A 380 -30.08 -13.33 -26.59
C GLY A 380 -31.52 -13.71 -26.82
#